data_AF-A0A0W0XQM9-F1
#
_entry.id   AF-A0A0W0XQM9-F1
#
_cell.length_a   1.000
_cell.length_b   1.000
_cell.length_c   1.000
_cell.angle_alpha   90.00
_cell.angle_beta   90.00
_cell.angle_gamma   90.00
#
_symmetry.space_group_name_H-M   'P 1'
#
loop_
_entity.id
_entity.type
_entity.pdbx_description
1 polymer ?
#
loop_
_entity_poly.entity_id
_entity_poly.type
_entity_poly.pdbx_seq_one_letter_code
_entity_poly.pdbx_strand_id
1 'polypeptide(L)'
;MLTIQTRRLTTEIFELRVNDHFTRYLSQQEMDDLQGKVRQFASDVGLFRPFIPIQVEPVLLDLSRDDEARLLNILLYQQKKHIDFPEELTLSKEKKYPVIVSYSDLSKFKFYWEDQNAPASLLWQQLSQELIEHPYLDDPQNYEVRYNSIAFHINHGTASGLRTMILVQSGLALLKQWGRDEVQTLAKNLGTKEQSCLQLAGFLLRSGRTNELSWDDDPTYSPRSAYVFTTIAHELGYDPELIKDIADCFDFDKELTSDDKSPQRWHRKTLYQTLLKLAHQAELVRCKPKLESLSTKINVLFNDILLSTCSISGLTGQFLLFAAVLCKNTGSPVLPKELREELNMDFFANLVLAVSCANNAGTTLKNLTVLGREFVSHLDCRSITAATTHPRTLHLSLGIENTHEKDEILPEKDTIESNQVIYRFDNTFFSSPGKDQQDKKEPPSLKNYGMV
;
A
#
# COMPACT_ATOMS: atom_id res chain seq x y z
N MET A 1 -7.13 -31.17 -19.49
CA MET A 1 -8.03 -31.47 -18.36
C MET A 1 -7.70 -30.49 -17.27
N LEU A 2 -8.66 -29.59 -17.01
CA LEU A 2 -8.52 -28.49 -16.08
C LEU A 2 -9.17 -28.88 -14.75
N THR A 3 -8.44 -28.72 -13.65
CA THR A 3 -8.95 -28.93 -12.29
C THR A 3 -9.19 -27.57 -11.65
N ILE A 4 -10.41 -27.33 -11.15
CA ILE A 4 -10.77 -26.09 -10.47
C ILE A 4 -11.33 -26.44 -9.09
N GLN A 5 -10.88 -25.74 -8.05
CA GLN A 5 -11.47 -25.87 -6.73
C GLN A 5 -11.63 -24.48 -6.11
N THR A 6 -12.80 -24.21 -5.55
CA THR A 6 -13.04 -22.97 -4.81
C THR A 6 -13.43 -23.28 -3.36
N ARG A 7 -12.74 -22.62 -2.43
CA ARG A 7 -12.96 -22.77 -0.99
C ARG A 7 -13.24 -21.41 -0.38
N ARG A 8 -14.21 -21.35 0.53
CA ARG A 8 -14.42 -20.15 1.34
C ARG A 8 -13.46 -20.21 2.53
N LEU A 9 -12.59 -19.20 2.67
CA LEU A 9 -11.68 -19.10 3.81
C LEU A 9 -12.32 -18.33 4.97
N THR A 10 -13.00 -17.22 4.64
CA THR A 10 -13.71 -16.38 5.59
C THR A 10 -15.03 -15.91 4.97
N THR A 11 -15.80 -15.09 5.68
CA THR A 11 -17.00 -14.48 5.09
C THR A 11 -16.67 -13.68 3.84
N GLU A 12 -15.51 -13.02 3.82
CA GLU A 12 -15.12 -12.08 2.77
C GLU A 12 -14.17 -12.66 1.72
N ILE A 13 -13.46 -13.74 2.04
CA ILE A 13 -12.34 -14.24 1.23
C ILE A 13 -12.58 -15.66 0.75
N PHE A 14 -12.35 -15.83 -0.55
CA PHE A 14 -12.37 -17.10 -1.25
C PHE A 14 -10.99 -17.46 -1.78
N GLU A 15 -10.64 -18.73 -1.71
CA GLU A 15 -9.48 -19.32 -2.35
C GLU A 15 -9.94 -20.02 -3.63
N LEU A 16 -9.37 -19.64 -4.77
CA LEU A 16 -9.50 -20.32 -6.05
C LEU A 16 -8.20 -21.07 -6.34
N ARG A 17 -8.29 -22.38 -6.50
CA ARG A 17 -7.20 -23.26 -6.94
C ARG A 17 -7.43 -23.73 -8.36
N VAL A 18 -6.37 -23.73 -9.16
CA VAL A 18 -6.38 -24.24 -10.53
C VAL A 18 -5.21 -25.20 -10.72
N ASN A 19 -5.50 -26.42 -11.20
CA ASN A 19 -4.54 -27.50 -11.45
C ASN A 19 -3.59 -27.82 -10.28
N ASP A 20 -4.02 -27.61 -9.03
CA ASP A 20 -3.23 -27.80 -7.79
C ASP A 20 -1.91 -26.99 -7.68
N HIS A 21 -1.58 -26.21 -8.70
CA HIS A 21 -0.33 -25.43 -8.79
C HIS A 21 -0.58 -23.93 -8.70
N PHE A 22 -1.83 -23.50 -8.87
CA PHE A 22 -2.21 -22.11 -8.82
C PHE A 22 -3.16 -21.84 -7.66
N THR A 23 -2.93 -20.75 -6.92
CA THR A 23 -3.82 -20.27 -5.86
C THR A 23 -4.00 -18.77 -6.01
N ARG A 24 -5.27 -18.32 -6.04
CA ARG A 24 -5.67 -16.93 -6.02
C ARG A 24 -6.67 -16.70 -4.91
N TYR A 25 -6.53 -15.59 -4.20
CA TYR A 25 -7.52 -15.14 -3.24
C TYR A 25 -8.37 -14.04 -3.85
N LEU A 26 -9.66 -14.12 -3.59
CA LEU A 26 -10.68 -13.24 -4.15
C LEU A 26 -11.54 -12.72 -3.01
N SER A 27 -11.85 -11.42 -3.04
CA SER A 27 -12.94 -10.87 -2.24
C SER A 27 -14.30 -11.43 -2.70
N GLN A 28 -15.33 -11.29 -1.88
CA GLN A 28 -16.71 -11.64 -2.24
C GLN A 28 -17.14 -10.99 -3.56
N GLN A 29 -16.87 -9.70 -3.74
CA GLN A 29 -17.22 -8.96 -4.97
C GLN A 29 -16.52 -9.54 -6.21
N GLU A 30 -15.22 -9.86 -6.10
CA GLU A 30 -14.47 -10.46 -7.22
C GLU A 30 -14.94 -11.89 -7.51
N MET A 31 -15.33 -12.65 -6.48
CA MET A 31 -15.90 -13.98 -6.66
C MET A 31 -17.26 -13.93 -7.37
N ASP A 32 -18.10 -12.95 -7.06
CA ASP A 32 -19.39 -12.75 -7.72
C ASP A 32 -19.22 -12.39 -9.20
N ASP A 33 -18.29 -11.48 -9.52
CA ASP A 33 -17.95 -11.15 -10.92
C ASP A 33 -17.38 -12.36 -11.66
N LEU A 34 -16.45 -13.09 -11.04
CA LEU A 34 -15.88 -14.31 -11.62
C LEU A 34 -16.96 -15.34 -11.90
N GLN A 35 -17.90 -15.56 -10.97
CA GLN A 35 -19.00 -16.49 -11.16
C GLN A 35 -19.86 -16.10 -12.37
N GLY A 36 -20.15 -14.82 -12.55
CA GLY A 36 -20.86 -14.31 -13.73
C GLY A 36 -20.15 -14.67 -15.03
N LYS A 37 -18.84 -14.41 -15.09
CA LYS A 37 -18.01 -14.70 -16.27
C LYS A 37 -17.89 -16.19 -16.57
N VAL A 38 -17.71 -17.03 -15.56
CA VAL A 38 -17.65 -18.49 -15.73
C VAL A 38 -18.99 -19.06 -16.17
N ARG A 39 -20.12 -18.55 -15.67
CA ARG A 39 -21.46 -18.96 -16.14
C ARG A 39 -21.69 -18.59 -17.60
N GLN A 40 -21.28 -17.40 -18.01
CA GLN A 40 -21.36 -16.99 -19.42
C GLN A 40 -20.53 -17.93 -20.29
N PHE A 41 -19.27 -18.19 -19.91
CA PHE A 41 -18.41 -19.14 -20.60
C PHE A 41 -19.06 -20.53 -20.72
N ALA A 42 -19.60 -21.07 -19.62
CA ALA A 42 -20.23 -22.38 -19.60
C ALA A 42 -21.43 -22.45 -20.56
N SER A 43 -22.23 -21.38 -20.63
CA SER A 43 -23.31 -21.25 -21.60
C SER A 43 -22.78 -21.26 -23.05
N ASP A 44 -21.71 -20.52 -23.32
CA ASP A 44 -21.13 -20.40 -24.67
C ASP A 44 -20.57 -21.72 -25.20
N VAL A 45 -20.05 -22.58 -24.33
CA VAL A 45 -19.46 -23.88 -24.70
C VAL A 45 -20.41 -25.07 -24.47
N GLY A 46 -21.65 -24.83 -24.06
CA GLY A 46 -22.65 -25.87 -23.81
C GLY A 46 -22.38 -26.75 -22.57
N LEU A 47 -21.63 -26.25 -21.59
CA LEU A 47 -21.42 -26.94 -20.32
C LEU A 47 -22.64 -26.76 -19.41
N PHE A 48 -23.32 -27.86 -19.10
CA PHE A 48 -24.54 -27.85 -18.28
C PHE A 48 -24.29 -27.76 -16.76
N ARG A 49 -23.03 -27.75 -16.29
CA ARG A 49 -22.74 -27.70 -14.86
C ARG A 49 -22.58 -26.25 -14.38
N PRO A 50 -23.41 -25.78 -13.43
CA PRO A 50 -23.25 -24.46 -12.86
C PRO A 50 -21.94 -24.39 -12.06
N PHE A 51 -21.16 -23.33 -12.26
CA PHE A 51 -20.04 -23.01 -11.38
C PHE A 51 -20.58 -22.61 -10.01
N ILE A 52 -20.30 -23.43 -9.00
CA ILE A 52 -20.72 -23.19 -7.61
C ILE A 52 -19.51 -22.58 -6.89
N PRO A 53 -19.64 -21.41 -6.24
CA PRO A 53 -18.49 -20.70 -5.66
C PRO A 53 -17.82 -21.44 -4.50
N ILE A 54 -18.50 -22.42 -3.92
CA ILE A 54 -17.98 -23.25 -2.83
C ILE A 54 -18.12 -24.70 -3.26
N GLN A 55 -16.98 -25.36 -3.49
CA GLN A 55 -16.93 -26.76 -3.88
C GLN A 55 -15.89 -27.48 -3.03
N VAL A 56 -16.38 -28.45 -2.24
CA VAL A 56 -15.53 -29.28 -1.38
C VAL A 56 -14.58 -30.13 -2.24
N GLU A 57 -15.12 -30.71 -3.32
CA GLU A 57 -14.38 -31.53 -4.28
C GLU A 57 -13.92 -30.68 -5.48
N PRO A 58 -12.71 -30.89 -6.01
CA PRO A 58 -12.29 -30.26 -7.26
C PRO A 58 -13.18 -30.67 -8.44
N VAL A 59 -13.51 -29.70 -9.30
CA VAL A 59 -14.20 -29.93 -10.56
C VAL A 59 -13.18 -30.18 -11.65
N LEU A 60 -13.30 -31.35 -12.28
CA LEU A 60 -12.54 -31.73 -13.46
C LEU A 60 -13.34 -31.35 -14.71
N LEU A 61 -12.73 -30.55 -15.57
CA LEU A 61 -13.28 -30.14 -16.86
C LEU A 61 -12.42 -30.68 -17.99
N ASP A 62 -13.05 -31.45 -18.86
CA ASP A 62 -12.47 -31.87 -20.13
C ASP A 62 -12.93 -30.90 -21.22
N LEU A 63 -12.01 -30.07 -21.70
CA LEU A 63 -12.28 -28.96 -22.61
C LEU A 63 -11.37 -29.08 -23.82
N SER A 64 -11.79 -28.48 -24.95
CA SER A 64 -10.88 -28.23 -26.05
C SER A 64 -9.71 -27.33 -25.58
N ARG A 65 -8.57 -27.36 -26.27
CA ARG A 65 -7.42 -26.51 -25.90
C ARG A 65 -7.79 -25.02 -25.89
N ASP A 66 -8.61 -24.59 -26.83
CA ASP A 66 -9.02 -23.19 -26.96
C ASP A 66 -9.98 -22.79 -25.83
N ASP A 67 -10.92 -23.68 -25.47
CA ASP A 67 -11.85 -23.45 -24.36
C ASP A 67 -11.14 -23.51 -23.00
N GLU A 68 -10.16 -24.41 -22.84
CA GLU A 68 -9.30 -24.47 -21.65
C GLU A 68 -8.53 -23.15 -21.48
N ALA A 69 -7.89 -22.65 -22.54
CA ALA A 69 -7.17 -21.38 -22.52
C ALA A 69 -8.10 -20.19 -22.21
N ARG A 70 -9.31 -20.18 -22.79
CA ARG A 70 -10.30 -19.12 -22.56
C ARG A 70 -10.82 -19.13 -21.12
N LEU A 71 -11.10 -20.31 -20.56
CA LEU A 71 -11.51 -20.43 -19.15
C LEU A 71 -10.37 -20.07 -18.19
N LEU A 72 -9.13 -20.50 -18.48
CA LEU A 72 -7.95 -20.08 -17.71
C LEU A 72 -7.82 -18.55 -17.70
N ASN A 73 -7.99 -17.88 -18.85
CA ASN A 73 -7.95 -16.42 -18.89
C ASN A 73 -9.01 -15.77 -17.99
N ILE A 74 -10.22 -16.33 -17.92
CA ILE A 74 -11.29 -15.87 -17.03
C ILE A 74 -10.92 -16.10 -15.56
N LEU A 75 -10.44 -17.29 -15.19
CA LEU A 75 -10.10 -17.65 -13.81
C LEU A 75 -8.92 -16.84 -13.27
N LEU A 76 -7.89 -16.65 -14.10
CA LEU A 76 -6.65 -16.00 -13.70
C LEU A 76 -6.75 -14.49 -13.79
N TYR A 77 -7.31 -13.95 -14.87
CA TYR A 77 -7.24 -12.52 -15.19
C TYR A 77 -8.61 -11.85 -15.28
N GLN A 78 -9.71 -12.61 -15.20
CA GLN A 78 -11.07 -12.07 -15.32
C GLN A 78 -11.26 -11.21 -16.59
N GLN A 79 -10.61 -11.58 -17.69
CA GLN A 79 -10.60 -10.85 -18.96
C GLN A 79 -9.98 -9.43 -18.90
N LYS A 80 -9.16 -9.17 -17.89
CA LYS A 80 -8.35 -7.94 -17.76
C LYS A 80 -6.98 -8.12 -18.41
N LYS A 81 -6.27 -7.00 -18.64
CA LYS A 81 -4.83 -7.05 -18.96
C LYS A 81 -4.09 -7.60 -17.75
N HIS A 82 -2.95 -8.25 -17.95
CA HIS A 82 -2.11 -8.76 -16.86
C HIS A 82 -0.68 -8.26 -17.00
N ILE A 83 0.03 -8.26 -15.87
CA ILE A 83 1.43 -7.88 -15.80
C ILE A 83 2.28 -9.15 -15.86
N ASP A 84 3.08 -9.28 -16.91
CA ASP A 84 4.02 -10.38 -17.10
C ASP A 84 5.32 -10.09 -16.33
N PHE A 85 5.39 -10.56 -15.09
CA PHE A 85 6.59 -10.37 -14.28
C PHE A 85 7.80 -11.15 -14.81
N PRO A 86 9.02 -10.60 -14.68
CA PRO A 86 10.26 -11.36 -14.83
C PRO A 86 10.27 -12.59 -13.92
N GLU A 87 10.94 -13.66 -14.34
CA GLU A 87 10.91 -14.99 -13.67
C GLU A 87 11.16 -14.89 -12.16
N GLU A 88 12.14 -14.08 -11.74
CA GLU A 88 12.53 -13.88 -10.35
C GLU A 88 11.49 -13.15 -9.49
N LEU A 89 10.49 -12.53 -10.11
CA LEU A 89 9.40 -11.79 -9.49
C LEU A 89 8.04 -12.50 -9.61
N THR A 90 7.98 -13.66 -10.25
CA THR A 90 6.72 -14.38 -10.50
C THR A 90 6.14 -15.07 -9.27
N LEU A 91 6.91 -15.25 -8.18
CA LEU A 91 6.49 -16.00 -7.01
C LEU A 91 6.46 -15.16 -5.73
N SER A 92 5.47 -15.39 -4.88
CA SER A 92 5.39 -14.82 -3.54
C SER A 92 6.55 -15.32 -2.65
N LYS A 93 6.89 -14.56 -1.60
CA LYS A 93 8.09 -14.85 -0.80
C LYS A 93 7.94 -16.14 0.00
N GLU A 94 6.85 -16.27 0.75
CA GLU A 94 6.67 -17.30 1.76
C GLU A 94 6.07 -18.58 1.17
N LYS A 95 4.93 -18.45 0.48
CA LYS A 95 4.19 -19.61 -0.04
C LYS A 95 4.62 -20.06 -1.44
N LYS A 96 5.45 -19.26 -2.12
CA LYS A 96 5.86 -19.49 -3.52
C LYS A 96 4.67 -19.60 -4.47
N TYR A 97 3.62 -18.82 -4.23
CA TYR A 97 2.46 -18.78 -5.12
C TYR A 97 2.70 -17.82 -6.29
N PRO A 98 2.20 -18.14 -7.50
CA PRO A 98 2.27 -17.23 -8.63
C PRO A 98 1.64 -15.87 -8.32
N VAL A 99 2.39 -14.80 -8.55
CA VAL A 99 1.94 -13.42 -8.40
C VAL A 99 1.22 -13.03 -9.69
N ILE A 100 -0.09 -12.83 -9.59
CA ILE A 100 -0.91 -12.32 -10.70
C ILE A 100 -1.41 -10.94 -10.34
N VAL A 101 -1.07 -9.97 -11.19
CA VAL A 101 -1.60 -8.62 -11.14
C VAL A 101 -2.31 -8.35 -12.46
N SER A 102 -3.56 -7.93 -12.39
CA SER A 102 -4.41 -7.71 -13.55
C SER A 102 -5.18 -6.40 -13.43
N TYR A 103 -5.31 -5.66 -14.52
CA TYR A 103 -5.92 -4.33 -14.54
C TYR A 103 -6.77 -4.13 -15.80
N SER A 104 -7.85 -3.37 -15.65
CA SER A 104 -8.73 -2.98 -16.74
C SER A 104 -8.05 -1.98 -17.66
N ASP A 105 -8.59 -1.81 -18.87
CA ASP A 105 -8.01 -0.91 -19.86
C ASP A 105 -7.86 0.53 -19.34
N LEU A 106 -6.68 1.11 -19.55
CA LEU A 106 -6.30 2.45 -19.11
C LEU A 106 -6.32 3.47 -20.25
N SER A 107 -6.73 3.09 -21.47
CA SER A 107 -6.69 3.96 -22.65
C SER A 107 -7.40 5.30 -22.44
N LYS A 108 -8.50 5.32 -21.68
CA LYS A 108 -9.26 6.55 -21.34
C LYS A 108 -8.51 7.52 -20.42
N PHE A 109 -7.43 7.09 -19.78
CA PHE A 109 -6.60 7.89 -18.86
C PHE A 109 -5.23 8.24 -19.45
N LYS A 110 -4.97 7.87 -20.70
CA LYS A 110 -3.69 8.14 -21.33
C LYS A 110 -3.44 9.65 -21.37
N PHE A 111 -2.26 10.07 -20.94
CA PHE A 111 -1.87 11.48 -20.84
C PHE A 111 -2.77 12.34 -19.93
N TYR A 112 -3.42 11.76 -18.91
CA TYR A 112 -4.36 12.49 -18.02
C TYR A 112 -3.77 13.76 -17.36
N TRP A 113 -2.45 13.86 -17.25
CA TRP A 113 -1.77 15.02 -16.67
C TRP A 113 -1.74 16.24 -17.60
N GLU A 114 -2.13 16.10 -18.86
CA GLU A 114 -2.19 17.19 -19.85
C GLU A 114 -3.56 17.88 -19.88
N ASP A 115 -4.61 17.20 -19.44
CA ASP A 115 -5.99 17.70 -19.45
C ASP A 115 -6.53 17.88 -18.02
N GLN A 116 -6.88 19.11 -17.68
CA GLN A 116 -7.48 19.44 -16.38
C GLN A 116 -8.89 18.84 -16.19
N ASN A 117 -9.55 18.43 -17.27
CA ASN A 117 -10.84 17.75 -17.24
C ASN A 117 -10.72 16.22 -17.20
N ALA A 118 -9.50 15.68 -17.27
CA ALA A 118 -9.31 14.24 -17.21
C ALA A 118 -9.89 13.69 -15.90
N PRO A 119 -10.55 12.52 -15.93
CA PRO A 119 -11.16 11.92 -14.75
C PRO A 119 -10.11 11.27 -13.84
N ALA A 120 -9.11 12.05 -13.39
CA ALA A 120 -7.98 11.56 -12.60
C ALA A 120 -8.44 10.86 -11.32
N SER A 121 -9.52 11.32 -10.67
CA SER A 121 -10.09 10.63 -9.50
C SER A 121 -10.55 9.20 -9.81
N LEU A 122 -11.10 8.96 -11.01
CA LEU A 122 -11.49 7.62 -11.46
C LEU A 122 -10.27 6.75 -11.76
N LEU A 123 -9.16 7.34 -12.23
CA LEU A 123 -7.90 6.60 -12.40
C LEU A 123 -7.42 6.05 -11.05
N TRP A 124 -7.32 6.89 -10.03
CA TRP A 124 -6.85 6.46 -8.70
C TRP A 124 -7.78 5.44 -8.06
N GLN A 125 -9.09 5.59 -8.25
CA GLN A 125 -10.07 4.58 -7.82
C GLN A 125 -9.84 3.23 -8.51
N GLN A 126 -9.66 3.24 -9.84
CA GLN A 126 -9.43 2.02 -10.61
C GLN A 126 -8.11 1.35 -10.23
N LEU A 127 -7.01 2.11 -10.10
CA LEU A 127 -5.72 1.57 -9.69
C LEU A 127 -5.74 1.02 -8.26
N SER A 128 -6.42 1.70 -7.33
CA SER A 128 -6.64 1.21 -5.96
C SER A 128 -7.31 -0.16 -5.97
N GLN A 129 -8.45 -0.28 -6.64
CA GLN A 129 -9.28 -1.49 -6.66
C GLN A 129 -8.67 -2.67 -7.41
N GLU A 130 -7.73 -2.41 -8.33
CA GLU A 130 -7.20 -3.45 -9.23
C GLU A 130 -5.74 -3.81 -8.98
N LEU A 131 -4.99 -2.97 -8.26
CA LEU A 131 -3.56 -3.20 -8.01
C LEU A 131 -3.20 -3.26 -6.53
N ILE A 132 -4.05 -2.75 -5.63
CA ILE A 132 -3.73 -2.62 -4.20
C ILE A 132 -4.75 -3.36 -3.34
N GLU A 133 -6.05 -3.08 -3.49
CA GLU A 133 -7.10 -3.60 -2.61
C GLU A 133 -7.53 -5.04 -2.97
N HIS A 134 -6.57 -5.95 -2.92
CA HIS A 134 -6.75 -7.39 -3.08
C HIS A 134 -6.14 -8.15 -1.90
N PRO A 135 -6.58 -9.37 -1.58
CA PRO A 135 -5.96 -10.12 -0.49
C PRO A 135 -4.49 -10.43 -0.80
N TYR A 136 -3.61 -10.29 0.20
CA TYR A 136 -2.22 -10.72 0.05
C TYR A 136 -2.13 -12.23 -0.23
N LEU A 137 -1.17 -12.64 -1.05
CA LEU A 137 -0.98 -14.06 -1.38
C LEU A 137 -0.44 -14.87 -0.20
N ASP A 138 0.52 -14.30 0.54
CA ASP A 138 1.11 -14.99 1.68
C ASP A 138 0.25 -14.83 2.95
N ASP A 139 -0.51 -13.73 3.08
CA ASP A 139 -1.39 -13.44 4.23
C ASP A 139 -2.79 -12.92 3.81
N PRO A 140 -3.68 -13.77 3.27
CA PRO A 140 -4.97 -13.34 2.73
C PRO A 140 -5.97 -12.85 3.78
N GLN A 141 -5.66 -13.01 5.07
CA GLN A 141 -6.51 -12.57 6.18
C GLN A 141 -6.16 -11.14 6.65
N ASN A 142 -5.20 -10.49 6.00
CA ASN A 142 -4.78 -9.11 6.30
C ASN A 142 -5.76 -8.07 5.74
N TYR A 143 -6.92 -7.96 6.38
CA TYR A 143 -7.97 -7.03 5.98
C TYR A 143 -8.78 -6.55 7.18
N GLU A 144 -9.55 -5.48 6.97
CA GLU A 144 -10.53 -4.97 7.93
C GLU A 144 -11.89 -4.80 7.26
N VAL A 145 -12.97 -5.10 7.99
CA VAL A 145 -14.34 -5.01 7.50
C VAL A 145 -15.13 -4.03 8.36
N ARG A 146 -15.68 -2.99 7.75
CA ARG A 146 -16.59 -2.05 8.41
C ARG A 146 -17.73 -1.71 7.47
N TYR A 147 -18.97 -1.76 7.96
CA TYR A 147 -20.16 -1.40 7.18
C TYR A 147 -20.21 -2.04 5.79
N ASN A 148 -19.99 -3.37 5.73
CA ASN A 148 -19.97 -4.16 4.49
C ASN A 148 -18.95 -3.71 3.44
N SER A 149 -17.96 -2.91 3.85
CA SER A 149 -16.81 -2.54 3.02
C SER A 149 -15.56 -3.20 3.59
N ILE A 150 -14.67 -3.60 2.70
CA ILE A 150 -13.40 -4.24 3.04
C ILE A 150 -12.24 -3.33 2.66
N ALA A 151 -11.23 -3.25 3.50
CA ALA A 151 -9.95 -2.68 3.13
C ALA A 151 -8.84 -3.69 3.39
N PHE A 152 -8.03 -3.91 2.37
CA PHE A 152 -6.89 -4.80 2.43
C PHE A 152 -5.65 -4.02 2.84
N HIS A 153 -4.72 -4.71 3.51
CA HIS A 153 -3.39 -4.18 3.82
C HIS A 153 -3.45 -2.83 4.56
N ILE A 154 -4.20 -2.72 5.66
CA ILE A 154 -4.45 -1.45 6.36
C ILE A 154 -3.19 -0.58 6.59
N ASN A 155 -2.03 -1.21 6.69
CA ASN A 155 -0.74 -0.56 6.85
C ASN A 155 -0.07 -0.08 5.54
N HIS A 156 -0.25 -0.78 4.41
CA HIS A 156 0.43 -0.54 3.13
C HIS A 156 -0.51 -0.46 1.91
N GLY A 157 -1.82 -0.38 2.13
CA GLY A 157 -2.86 -0.33 1.10
C GLY A 157 -3.08 1.07 0.53
N THR A 158 -4.27 1.30 -0.01
CA THR A 158 -4.59 2.52 -0.78
C THR A 158 -4.35 3.79 0.01
N ALA A 159 -4.80 3.84 1.27
CA ALA A 159 -4.63 5.02 2.11
C ALA A 159 -3.15 5.36 2.32
N SER A 160 -2.28 4.36 2.49
CA SER A 160 -0.82 4.55 2.57
C SER A 160 -0.26 5.16 1.29
N GLY A 161 -0.58 4.56 0.13
CA GLY A 161 -0.14 5.07 -1.17
C GLY A 161 -0.58 6.53 -1.42
N LEU A 162 -1.83 6.87 -1.09
CA LEU A 162 -2.34 8.24 -1.23
C LEU A 162 -1.60 9.23 -0.32
N ARG A 163 -1.31 8.86 0.93
CA ARG A 163 -0.52 9.73 1.82
C ARG A 163 0.91 9.91 1.29
N THR A 164 1.56 8.85 0.83
CA THR A 164 2.90 8.91 0.24
C THR A 164 2.91 9.84 -0.97
N MET A 165 1.92 9.76 -1.86
CA MET A 165 1.75 10.68 -2.99
C MET A 165 1.73 12.15 -2.54
N ILE A 166 0.93 12.49 -1.52
CA ILE A 166 0.82 13.85 -1.00
C ILE A 166 2.11 14.29 -0.29
N LEU A 167 2.77 13.39 0.44
CA LEU A 167 4.06 13.68 1.08
C LEU A 167 5.16 13.95 0.06
N VAL A 168 5.18 13.24 -1.07
CA VAL A 168 6.09 13.53 -2.20
C VAL A 168 5.85 14.94 -2.75
N GLN A 169 4.59 15.32 -2.98
CA GLN A 169 4.24 16.67 -3.44
C GLN A 169 4.66 17.75 -2.43
N SER A 170 4.35 17.55 -1.15
CA SER A 170 4.72 18.49 -0.09
C SER A 170 6.23 18.60 0.07
N GLY A 171 6.97 17.49 -0.04
CA GLY A 171 8.43 17.48 -0.09
C GLY A 171 8.97 18.31 -1.25
N LEU A 172 8.41 18.13 -2.46
CA LEU A 172 8.80 18.92 -3.63
C LEU A 172 8.55 20.41 -3.45
N ALA A 173 7.41 20.79 -2.86
CA ALA A 173 7.09 22.19 -2.56
C ALA A 173 8.09 22.80 -1.57
N LEU A 174 8.46 22.04 -0.53
CA LEU A 174 9.49 22.44 0.43
C LEU A 174 10.83 22.66 -0.28
N LEU A 175 11.25 21.78 -1.18
CA LEU A 175 12.50 21.93 -1.94
C LEU A 175 12.48 23.11 -2.91
N LYS A 176 11.33 23.43 -3.51
CA LYS A 176 11.18 24.64 -4.34
C LYS A 176 11.38 25.93 -3.54
N GLN A 177 11.08 25.92 -2.24
CA GLN A 177 11.19 27.09 -1.37
C GLN A 177 12.53 27.16 -0.63
N TRP A 178 12.96 26.05 -0.04
CA TRP A 178 14.06 25.98 0.94
C TRP A 178 15.23 25.09 0.51
N GLY A 179 15.16 24.48 -0.68
CA GLY A 179 16.26 23.70 -1.23
C GLY A 179 17.51 24.54 -1.45
N ARG A 180 18.69 23.91 -1.41
CA ARG A 180 19.95 24.53 -1.85
C ARG A 180 19.86 24.91 -3.33
N ASP A 181 20.63 25.88 -3.78
CA ASP A 181 20.50 26.49 -5.12
C ASP A 181 20.29 25.48 -6.26
N GLU A 182 21.10 24.42 -6.32
CA GLU A 182 20.97 23.37 -7.33
C GLU A 182 19.68 22.55 -7.17
N VAL A 183 19.40 22.06 -5.96
CA VAL A 183 18.19 21.29 -5.63
C VAL A 183 16.93 22.11 -5.89
N GLN A 184 16.93 23.37 -5.48
CA GLN A 184 15.83 24.30 -5.68
C GLN A 184 15.59 24.56 -7.16
N THR A 185 16.66 24.73 -7.94
CA THR A 185 16.58 24.90 -9.39
C THR A 185 16.00 23.66 -10.06
N LEU A 186 16.48 22.47 -9.71
CA LEU A 186 15.93 21.21 -10.21
C LEU A 186 14.46 21.04 -9.84
N ALA A 187 14.10 21.28 -8.57
CA ALA A 187 12.74 21.19 -8.08
C ALA A 187 11.79 22.15 -8.80
N LYS A 188 12.21 23.40 -9.05
CA LYS A 188 11.45 24.39 -9.81
C LYS A 188 11.27 24.01 -11.29
N ASN A 189 12.23 23.27 -11.85
CA ASN A 189 12.25 22.86 -13.25
C ASN A 189 11.58 21.50 -13.53
N LEU A 190 10.98 20.84 -12.52
CA LEU A 190 10.19 19.64 -12.76
C LEU A 190 8.87 20.00 -13.45
N GLY A 191 8.64 19.43 -14.64
CA GLY A 191 7.40 19.65 -15.41
C GLY A 191 6.20 18.92 -14.82
N THR A 192 4.99 19.24 -15.28
CA THR A 192 3.73 18.59 -14.84
C THR A 192 3.77 17.08 -15.04
N LYS A 193 4.31 16.62 -16.18
CA LYS A 193 4.48 15.20 -16.49
C LYS A 193 5.36 14.48 -15.46
N GLU A 194 6.50 15.06 -15.10
CA GLU A 194 7.42 14.48 -14.10
C GLU A 194 6.78 14.43 -12.72
N GLN A 195 6.13 15.52 -12.31
CA GLN A 195 5.42 15.58 -11.03
C GLN A 195 4.28 14.56 -10.95
N SER A 196 3.53 14.37 -12.04
CA SER A 196 2.45 13.38 -12.11
C SER A 196 2.98 11.94 -12.12
N CYS A 197 4.13 11.69 -12.77
CA CYS A 197 4.78 10.39 -12.77
C CYS A 197 5.32 10.04 -11.37
N LEU A 198 5.89 11.00 -10.65
CA LEU A 198 6.31 10.84 -9.25
C LEU A 198 5.13 10.56 -8.31
N GLN A 199 3.97 11.18 -8.54
CA GLN A 199 2.75 10.89 -7.79
C GLN A 199 2.29 9.45 -7.99
N LEU A 200 2.29 8.98 -9.24
CA LEU A 200 1.99 7.59 -9.58
C LEU A 200 2.98 6.63 -8.91
N ALA A 201 4.27 6.95 -8.92
CA ALA A 201 5.29 6.16 -8.24
C ALA A 201 5.10 6.12 -6.73
N GLY A 202 4.79 7.26 -6.10
CA GLY A 202 4.48 7.32 -4.67
C GLY A 202 3.25 6.48 -4.30
N PHE A 203 2.22 6.48 -5.14
CA PHE A 203 1.00 5.69 -4.94
C PHE A 203 1.26 4.18 -5.07
N LEU A 204 2.05 3.77 -6.07
CA LEU A 204 2.35 2.37 -6.37
C LEU A 204 3.61 1.86 -5.67
N LEU A 205 4.23 2.63 -4.77
CA LEU A 205 5.50 2.29 -4.13
C LEU A 205 5.46 0.95 -3.37
N ARG A 206 4.26 0.51 -2.97
CA ARG A 206 4.01 -0.71 -2.20
C ARG A 206 3.10 -1.72 -2.92
N SER A 207 2.77 -1.50 -4.20
CA SER A 207 1.81 -2.35 -4.93
C SER A 207 2.33 -3.75 -5.28
N GLY A 208 3.64 -3.99 -5.14
CA GLY A 208 4.25 -5.30 -5.40
C GLY A 208 4.32 -6.22 -4.17
N ARG A 209 3.69 -5.84 -3.05
CA ARG A 209 3.73 -6.62 -1.80
C ARG A 209 2.79 -7.82 -1.86
N THR A 210 3.21 -8.93 -1.25
CA THR A 210 2.36 -10.12 -1.05
C THR A 210 2.16 -10.48 0.41
N ASN A 211 2.67 -9.65 1.33
CA ASN A 211 2.68 -9.82 2.79
C ASN A 211 3.01 -8.47 3.47
N GLU A 212 3.04 -8.47 4.81
CA GLU A 212 3.47 -7.35 5.65
C GLU A 212 4.98 -7.36 6.01
N LEU A 213 5.78 -8.24 5.40
CA LEU A 213 7.22 -8.34 5.69
C LEU A 213 8.00 -7.08 5.30
N SER A 214 9.10 -6.84 6.01
CA SER A 214 9.99 -5.72 5.72
C SER A 214 10.76 -5.93 4.41
N TRP A 215 11.48 -4.89 3.95
CA TRP A 215 12.35 -5.03 2.77
C TRP A 215 13.43 -6.09 2.96
N ASP A 216 14.00 -6.17 4.16
CA ASP A 216 15.07 -7.13 4.48
C ASP A 216 14.55 -8.57 4.42
N ASP A 217 13.29 -8.77 4.79
CA ASP A 217 12.64 -10.08 4.84
C ASP A 217 12.09 -10.51 3.46
N ASP A 218 11.52 -9.58 2.70
CA ASP A 218 11.09 -9.75 1.31
C ASP A 218 11.73 -8.70 0.38
N PRO A 219 12.95 -8.95 -0.12
CA PRO A 219 13.63 -8.01 -1.01
C PRO A 219 12.98 -7.94 -2.41
N THR A 220 12.03 -8.81 -2.72
CA THR A 220 11.43 -8.91 -4.06
C THR A 220 10.25 -7.96 -4.25
N TYR A 221 9.63 -7.43 -3.18
CA TYR A 221 8.46 -6.58 -3.34
C TYR A 221 8.80 -5.22 -3.97
N SER A 222 9.99 -4.66 -3.70
CA SER A 222 10.37 -3.35 -4.26
C SER A 222 10.57 -3.45 -5.78
N PRO A 223 11.37 -4.42 -6.29
CA PRO A 223 11.41 -4.73 -7.72
C PRO A 223 10.04 -5.02 -8.34
N ARG A 224 9.17 -5.80 -7.67
CA ARG A 224 7.78 -6.02 -8.13
C ARG A 224 7.01 -4.71 -8.23
N SER A 225 7.08 -3.85 -7.22
CA SER A 225 6.38 -2.55 -7.20
C SER A 225 6.88 -1.64 -8.33
N ALA A 226 8.20 -1.62 -8.57
CA ALA A 226 8.80 -0.89 -9.69
C ALA A 226 8.32 -1.41 -11.05
N TYR A 227 8.16 -2.74 -11.18
CA TYR A 227 7.66 -3.37 -12.40
C TYR A 227 6.17 -3.08 -12.64
N VAL A 228 5.35 -3.13 -11.58
CA VAL A 228 3.94 -2.70 -11.63
C VAL A 228 3.86 -1.24 -12.07
N PHE A 229 4.61 -0.35 -11.44
CA PHE A 229 4.68 1.06 -11.82
C PHE A 229 5.10 1.24 -13.27
N THR A 230 6.15 0.56 -13.73
CA THR A 230 6.67 0.66 -15.10
C THR A 230 5.59 0.30 -16.12
N THR A 231 4.90 -0.82 -15.88
CA THR A 231 3.83 -1.29 -16.76
C THR A 231 2.68 -0.28 -16.83
N ILE A 232 2.18 0.18 -15.68
CA ILE A 232 1.07 1.13 -15.61
C ILE A 232 1.46 2.49 -16.20
N ALA A 233 2.68 2.96 -15.95
CA ALA A 233 3.15 4.23 -16.48
C ALA A 233 3.31 4.20 -18.02
N HIS A 234 3.74 3.06 -18.59
CA HIS A 234 3.76 2.88 -20.03
C HIS A 234 2.35 2.94 -20.64
N GLU A 235 1.38 2.23 -20.04
CA GLU A 235 -0.02 2.25 -20.48
C GLU A 235 -0.62 3.66 -20.45
N LEU A 236 -0.28 4.45 -19.43
CA LEU A 236 -0.71 5.84 -19.29
C LEU A 236 0.03 6.80 -20.25
N GLY A 237 1.07 6.35 -20.96
CA GLY A 237 1.79 7.13 -21.98
C GLY A 237 2.94 7.98 -21.44
N TYR A 238 3.51 7.67 -20.28
CA TYR A 238 4.69 8.38 -19.80
C TYR A 238 5.91 8.09 -20.70
N ASP A 239 6.91 8.99 -20.62
CA ASP A 239 8.14 8.82 -21.39
C ASP A 239 8.94 7.62 -20.85
N PRO A 240 9.42 6.68 -21.70
CA PRO A 240 10.17 5.52 -21.25
C PRO A 240 11.42 5.81 -20.42
N GLU A 241 12.15 6.89 -20.71
CA GLU A 241 13.34 7.25 -19.94
C GLU A 241 12.97 7.79 -18.56
N LEU A 242 11.92 8.62 -18.48
CA LEU A 242 11.37 9.09 -17.20
C LEU A 242 10.87 7.92 -16.35
N ILE A 243 10.16 6.96 -16.96
CA ILE A 243 9.66 5.76 -16.27
C ILE A 243 10.85 5.00 -15.68
N LYS A 244 11.88 4.72 -16.49
CA LYS A 244 13.08 4.02 -16.02
C LYS A 244 13.76 4.78 -14.87
N ASP A 245 13.94 6.09 -15.01
CA ASP A 245 14.62 6.92 -14.01
C ASP A 245 13.91 6.90 -12.66
N ILE A 246 12.58 6.91 -12.65
CA ILE A 246 11.79 6.83 -11.41
C ILE A 246 11.72 5.39 -10.90
N ALA A 247 11.61 4.38 -11.77
CA ALA A 247 11.59 2.97 -11.38
C ALA A 247 12.89 2.55 -10.68
N ASP A 248 14.05 3.05 -11.14
CA ASP A 248 15.35 2.87 -10.49
C ASP A 248 15.38 3.39 -9.03
N CYS A 249 14.43 4.25 -8.65
CA CYS A 249 14.34 4.87 -7.32
C CYS A 249 13.41 4.15 -6.33
N PHE A 250 12.73 3.06 -6.73
CA PHE A 250 11.83 2.31 -5.84
C PHE A 250 12.57 1.62 -4.69
N ASP A 251 13.83 1.27 -4.91
CA ASP A 251 14.78 0.88 -3.88
C ASP A 251 15.63 2.10 -3.50
N PHE A 252 15.16 2.86 -2.51
CA PHE A 252 15.83 4.07 -2.06
C PHE A 252 17.03 3.83 -1.12
N ASP A 253 17.34 2.57 -0.81
CA ASP A 253 18.53 2.20 -0.04
C ASP A 253 19.65 1.64 -0.94
N LYS A 254 19.31 1.24 -2.17
CA LYS A 254 20.28 0.97 -3.22
C LYS A 254 20.91 2.26 -3.75
N GLU A 255 22.24 2.27 -3.82
CA GLU A 255 22.97 3.32 -4.51
C GLU A 255 22.57 3.32 -5.99
N LEU A 256 22.16 4.49 -6.48
CA LEU A 256 21.98 4.70 -7.90
C LEU A 256 23.36 4.52 -8.58
N THR A 257 23.43 4.00 -9.80
CA THR A 257 24.70 3.86 -10.53
C THR A 257 24.96 5.10 -11.38
N SER A 258 26.18 5.67 -11.31
CA SER A 258 26.54 6.89 -12.04
C SER A 258 26.75 6.67 -13.55
N ASP A 259 26.34 5.52 -14.10
CA ASP A 259 26.49 5.18 -15.52
C ASP A 259 25.61 6.05 -16.44
N ASP A 260 24.83 6.97 -15.87
CA ASP A 260 24.05 7.94 -16.61
C ASP A 260 24.95 8.96 -17.32
N LYS A 261 24.85 9.01 -18.64
CA LYS A 261 25.67 9.84 -19.54
C LYS A 261 25.53 11.36 -19.33
N SER A 262 24.65 11.81 -18.43
CA SER A 262 24.38 13.23 -18.14
C SER A 262 24.32 13.50 -16.63
N PRO A 263 25.17 14.39 -16.08
CA PRO A 263 25.10 14.83 -14.69
C PRO A 263 23.72 15.37 -14.29
N GLN A 264 23.01 16.01 -15.23
CA GLN A 264 21.68 16.56 -14.97
C GLN A 264 20.63 15.45 -14.77
N ARG A 265 20.72 14.35 -15.53
CA ARG A 265 19.83 13.19 -15.37
C ARG A 265 20.08 12.52 -14.02
N TRP A 266 21.35 12.37 -13.66
CA TRP A 266 21.76 11.86 -12.36
C TRP A 266 21.19 12.67 -11.20
N HIS A 267 21.35 14.01 -11.21
CA HIS A 267 20.81 14.86 -10.15
C HIS A 267 19.27 14.82 -10.06
N ARG A 268 18.57 14.69 -11.21
CA ARG A 268 17.12 14.47 -11.23
C ARG A 268 16.72 13.15 -10.57
N LYS A 269 17.41 12.04 -10.88
CA LYS A 269 17.18 10.74 -10.23
C LYS A 269 17.42 10.79 -8.72
N THR A 270 18.51 11.41 -8.29
CA THR A 270 18.78 11.63 -6.85
C THR A 270 17.67 12.41 -6.18
N LEU A 271 17.11 13.43 -6.84
CA LEU A 271 15.96 14.18 -6.34
C LEU A 271 14.71 13.28 -6.22
N TYR A 272 14.43 12.43 -7.22
CA TYR A 272 13.31 11.49 -7.19
C TYR A 272 13.43 10.49 -6.04
N GLN A 273 14.58 9.83 -5.91
CA GLN A 273 14.87 8.91 -4.82
C GLN A 273 14.75 9.59 -3.45
N THR A 274 15.27 10.81 -3.32
CA THR A 274 15.18 11.59 -2.09
C THR A 274 13.73 11.90 -1.71
N LEU A 275 12.89 12.32 -2.67
CA LEU A 275 11.49 12.63 -2.41
C LEU A 275 10.69 11.38 -2.00
N LEU A 276 10.90 10.25 -2.66
CA LEU A 276 10.27 8.98 -2.30
C LEU A 276 10.73 8.50 -0.92
N LYS A 277 12.04 8.58 -0.63
CA LYS A 277 12.62 8.22 0.66
C LYS A 277 12.06 9.10 1.78
N LEU A 278 12.05 10.42 1.58
CA LEU A 278 11.52 11.39 2.53
C LEU A 278 10.05 11.10 2.86
N ALA A 279 9.21 10.91 1.83
CA ALA A 279 7.81 10.60 2.00
C ALA A 279 7.61 9.27 2.75
N HIS A 280 8.37 8.24 2.40
CA HIS A 280 8.31 6.96 3.10
C HIS A 280 8.71 7.08 4.58
N GLN A 281 9.84 7.74 4.90
CA GLN A 281 10.28 7.89 6.29
C GLN A 281 9.28 8.69 7.13
N ALA A 282 8.65 9.71 6.55
CA ALA A 282 7.62 10.48 7.25
C ALA A 282 6.34 9.66 7.48
N GLU A 283 5.95 8.82 6.52
CA GLU A 283 4.76 7.98 6.64
C GLU A 283 4.87 6.91 7.75
N LEU A 284 6.09 6.58 8.18
CA LEU A 284 6.35 5.68 9.31
C LEU A 284 5.87 6.20 10.68
N VAL A 285 5.42 7.45 10.80
CA VAL A 285 4.74 7.95 12.02
C VAL A 285 3.56 7.05 12.44
N ARG A 286 2.96 6.31 11.51
CA ARG A 286 1.87 5.37 11.80
C ARG A 286 2.31 4.08 12.48
N CYS A 287 3.59 3.71 12.41
CA CYS A 287 4.08 2.40 12.89
C CYS A 287 5.39 2.44 13.66
N LYS A 288 6.03 3.61 13.81
CA LYS A 288 7.25 3.78 14.63
C LYS A 288 6.94 4.67 15.84
N PRO A 289 7.09 4.16 17.07
CA PRO A 289 6.68 4.90 18.27
C PRO A 289 7.65 6.01 18.69
N LYS A 290 8.92 5.94 18.26
CA LYS A 290 9.97 6.88 18.68
C LYS A 290 10.10 8.03 17.70
N LEU A 291 9.59 9.22 18.06
CA LEU A 291 9.69 10.43 17.23
C LEU A 291 11.15 10.77 16.89
N GLU A 292 12.05 10.70 17.87
CA GLU A 292 13.48 11.00 17.69
C GLU A 292 14.13 10.16 16.57
N SER A 293 13.75 8.88 16.46
CA SER A 293 14.28 7.99 15.42
C SER A 293 13.83 8.43 14.03
N LEU A 294 12.58 8.87 13.89
CA LEU A 294 12.05 9.39 12.63
C LEU A 294 12.69 10.75 12.31
N SER A 295 12.75 11.65 13.29
CA SER A 295 13.36 12.97 13.16
C SER A 295 14.82 12.88 12.73
N THR A 296 15.58 11.95 13.28
CA THR A 296 16.99 11.74 12.90
C THR A 296 17.13 11.40 11.42
N LYS A 297 16.31 10.47 10.91
CA LYS A 297 16.37 10.05 9.51
C LYS A 297 15.99 11.18 8.56
N ILE A 298 14.94 11.95 8.89
CA ILE A 298 14.51 13.08 8.07
C ILE A 298 15.50 14.24 8.14
N ASN A 299 16.06 14.53 9.34
CA ASN A 299 17.09 15.55 9.52
C ASN A 299 18.31 15.28 8.64
N VAL A 300 18.76 14.03 8.53
CA VAL A 300 19.88 13.66 7.64
C VAL A 300 19.55 14.04 6.20
N LEU A 301 18.39 13.63 5.69
CA LEU A 301 17.96 13.97 4.33
C LEU A 301 17.86 15.49 4.11
N PHE A 302 17.26 16.20 5.07
CA PHE A 302 17.10 17.65 5.01
C PHE A 302 18.42 18.42 5.10
N ASN A 303 19.37 17.96 5.93
CA ASN A 303 20.70 18.57 6.01
C ASN A 303 21.39 18.56 4.64
N ASP A 304 21.22 17.51 3.85
CA ASP A 304 21.89 17.37 2.56
C ASP A 304 21.27 18.26 1.47
N ILE A 305 19.96 18.48 1.52
CA ILE A 305 19.19 19.09 0.41
C ILE A 305 18.69 20.51 0.67
N LEU A 306 18.63 20.96 1.93
CA LEU A 306 18.13 22.30 2.29
C LEU A 306 19.23 23.31 2.53
N LEU A 307 18.89 24.60 2.41
CA LEU A 307 19.77 25.71 2.74
C LEU A 307 20.23 25.63 4.20
N SER A 308 21.50 25.94 4.47
CA SER A 308 22.09 25.92 5.82
C SER A 308 21.46 26.93 6.79
N THR A 309 20.74 27.93 6.26
CA THR A 309 20.00 28.93 7.05
C THR A 309 18.66 28.40 7.57
N CYS A 310 18.18 27.25 7.09
CA CYS A 310 16.91 26.68 7.52
C CYS A 310 17.00 26.06 8.92
N SER A 311 15.92 26.17 9.69
CA SER A 311 15.76 25.36 10.90
C SER A 311 15.39 23.92 10.51
N ILE A 312 16.39 23.07 10.30
CA ILE A 312 16.19 21.67 9.89
C ILE A 312 15.28 20.93 10.87
N SER A 313 15.53 21.08 12.18
CA SER A 313 14.69 20.49 13.22
C SER A 313 13.24 20.97 13.15
N GLY A 314 13.03 22.28 12.93
CA GLY A 314 11.68 22.86 12.81
C GLY A 314 10.93 22.34 11.58
N LEU A 315 11.59 22.27 10.43
CA LEU A 315 11.00 21.74 9.20
C LEU A 315 10.70 20.24 9.31
N THR A 316 11.60 19.47 9.93
CA THR A 316 11.37 18.04 10.23
C THR A 316 10.16 17.84 11.12
N GLY A 317 10.03 18.63 12.20
CA GLY A 317 8.87 18.59 13.09
C GLY A 317 7.56 18.87 12.33
N GLN A 318 7.52 19.92 11.51
CA GLN A 318 6.34 20.24 10.70
C GLN A 318 6.01 19.17 9.67
N PHE A 319 7.01 18.59 9.01
CA PHE A 319 6.79 17.56 8.01
C PHE A 319 6.27 16.26 8.63
N LEU A 320 6.78 15.87 9.80
CA LEU A 320 6.28 14.72 10.57
C LEU A 320 4.87 14.97 11.14
N LEU A 321 4.61 16.18 11.63
CA LEU A 321 3.28 16.59 12.09
C LEU A 321 2.27 16.54 10.94
N PHE A 322 2.65 16.99 9.74
CA PHE A 322 1.81 16.88 8.56
C PHE A 322 1.54 15.42 8.17
N ALA A 323 2.56 14.54 8.20
CA ALA A 323 2.36 13.12 7.99
C ALA A 323 1.36 12.51 9.01
N ALA A 324 1.41 12.96 10.27
CA ALA A 324 0.46 12.55 11.29
C ALA A 324 -0.97 13.10 11.03
N VAL A 325 -1.10 14.34 10.54
CA VAL A 325 -2.38 14.90 10.07
C VAL A 325 -2.96 14.06 8.93
N LEU A 326 -2.14 13.62 7.97
CA LEU A 326 -2.59 12.74 6.91
C LEU A 326 -3.05 11.37 7.46
N CYS A 327 -2.33 10.80 8.43
CA CYS A 327 -2.75 9.56 9.10
C CYS A 327 -4.10 9.74 9.79
N LYS A 328 -4.29 10.82 10.55
CA LYS A 328 -5.57 11.19 11.18
C LYS A 328 -6.72 11.24 10.19
N ASN A 329 -6.50 11.89 9.04
CA ASN A 329 -7.52 12.09 8.00
C ASN A 329 -7.74 10.87 7.09
N THR A 330 -7.04 9.77 7.35
CA THR A 330 -7.21 8.49 6.65
C THR A 330 -7.49 7.35 7.64
N GLY A 331 -7.70 7.67 8.92
CA GLY A 331 -7.99 6.70 9.96
C GLY A 331 -6.82 5.81 10.39
N SER A 332 -5.61 6.03 9.85
CA SER A 332 -4.41 5.33 10.30
C SER A 332 -3.96 5.80 11.70
N PRO A 333 -3.35 4.91 12.50
CA PRO A 333 -2.83 5.30 13.81
C PRO A 333 -1.65 6.27 13.66
N VAL A 334 -1.31 6.95 14.77
CA VAL A 334 -0.08 7.74 14.91
C VAL A 334 0.60 7.23 16.18
N LEU A 335 1.75 6.57 16.07
CA LEU A 335 2.39 5.96 17.25
C LEU A 335 3.15 6.96 18.13
N PRO A 336 3.93 7.93 17.59
CA PRO A 336 4.60 8.93 18.39
C PRO A 336 3.63 9.67 19.31
N LYS A 337 3.92 9.65 20.60
CA LYS A 337 3.03 10.20 21.63
C LYS A 337 2.93 11.71 21.49
N GLU A 338 4.05 12.36 21.22
CA GLU A 338 4.19 13.81 21.09
C GLU A 338 3.30 14.35 19.96
N LEU A 339 3.31 13.69 18.80
CA LEU A 339 2.47 14.06 17.65
C LEU A 339 0.97 13.82 17.95
N ARG A 340 0.64 12.76 18.69
CA ARG A 340 -0.76 12.49 19.08
C ARG A 340 -1.28 13.55 20.05
N GLU A 341 -0.49 13.91 21.05
CA GLU A 341 -0.84 14.96 22.02
C GLU A 341 -1.03 16.30 21.31
N GLU A 342 -0.14 16.64 20.38
CA GLU A 342 -0.25 17.87 19.58
C GLU A 342 -1.52 17.90 18.70
N LEU A 343 -1.93 16.74 18.17
CA LEU A 343 -3.11 16.63 17.32
C LEU A 343 -4.41 16.33 18.09
N ASN A 344 -4.37 16.27 19.43
CA ASN A 344 -5.48 15.79 20.27
C ASN A 344 -6.08 14.49 19.72
N MET A 345 -5.22 13.51 19.43
CA MET A 345 -5.60 12.20 18.92
C MET A 345 -5.47 11.12 19.98
N ASP A 346 -6.48 10.26 20.04
CA ASP A 346 -6.39 9.01 20.78
C ASP A 346 -5.37 8.05 20.12
N PHE A 347 -4.92 7.06 20.89
CA PHE A 347 -4.00 6.04 20.40
C PHE A 347 -4.60 5.19 19.27
N PHE A 348 -5.93 5.03 19.26
CA PHE A 348 -6.62 4.09 18.39
C PHE A 348 -6.81 4.65 16.97
N ALA A 349 -6.56 3.78 15.98
CA ALA A 349 -6.91 4.02 14.59
C ALA A 349 -8.43 4.20 14.42
N ASN A 350 -8.86 5.05 13.49
CA ASN A 350 -10.26 5.09 13.07
C ASN A 350 -10.46 4.11 11.91
N LEU A 351 -10.69 2.84 12.25
CA LEU A 351 -10.81 1.75 11.28
C LEU A 351 -12.01 1.94 10.32
N VAL A 352 -13.07 2.61 10.77
CA VAL A 352 -14.18 2.99 9.90
C VAL A 352 -13.71 3.94 8.80
N LEU A 353 -12.98 4.99 9.18
CA LEU A 353 -12.43 5.94 8.22
C LEU A 353 -11.37 5.27 7.33
N ALA A 354 -10.52 4.41 7.87
CA ALA A 354 -9.52 3.67 7.08
C ALA A 354 -10.17 2.82 5.98
N VAL A 355 -11.21 2.04 6.34
CA VAL A 355 -11.95 1.24 5.38
C VAL A 355 -12.66 2.12 4.34
N SER A 356 -13.30 3.20 4.79
CA SER A 356 -13.96 4.16 3.88
C SER A 356 -12.97 4.78 2.89
N CYS A 357 -11.79 5.20 3.35
CA CYS A 357 -10.77 5.82 2.52
C CYS A 357 -10.21 4.87 1.46
N ALA A 358 -10.01 3.59 1.80
CA ALA A 358 -9.56 2.57 0.85
C ALA A 358 -10.59 2.32 -0.26
N ASN A 359 -11.88 2.34 0.07
CA ASN A 359 -12.96 2.13 -0.90
C ASN A 359 -13.31 3.39 -1.72
N ASN A 360 -12.86 4.57 -1.30
CA ASN A 360 -13.16 5.85 -1.93
C ASN A 360 -11.86 6.62 -2.23
N ALA A 361 -10.92 5.98 -2.94
CA ALA A 361 -9.60 6.53 -3.24
C ALA A 361 -9.67 7.91 -3.93
N GLY A 362 -10.58 8.08 -4.90
CA GLY A 362 -10.74 9.35 -5.62
C GLY A 362 -11.13 10.52 -4.71
N THR A 363 -12.11 10.31 -3.82
CA THR A 363 -12.57 11.33 -2.87
C THR A 363 -11.53 11.56 -1.78
N THR A 364 -10.89 10.50 -1.28
CA THR A 364 -9.81 10.58 -0.31
C THR A 364 -8.66 11.43 -0.85
N LEU A 365 -8.21 11.19 -2.08
CA LEU A 365 -7.15 11.97 -2.70
C LEU A 365 -7.50 13.45 -2.80
N LYS A 366 -8.74 13.78 -3.19
CA LYS A 366 -9.21 15.17 -3.25
C LYS A 366 -9.07 15.86 -1.89
N ASN A 367 -9.48 15.18 -0.83
CA ASN A 367 -9.38 15.71 0.53
C ASN A 367 -7.91 15.89 0.97
N LEU A 368 -7.05 14.89 0.73
CA LEU A 368 -5.64 15.00 1.09
C LEU A 368 -4.91 16.06 0.24
N THR A 369 -5.34 16.30 -0.99
CA THR A 369 -4.81 17.37 -1.85
C THR A 369 -5.15 18.76 -1.29
N VAL A 370 -6.33 18.93 -0.70
CA VAL A 370 -6.69 20.18 0.01
C VAL A 370 -5.74 20.39 1.19
N LEU A 371 -5.56 19.37 2.03
CA LEU A 371 -4.63 19.41 3.17
C LEU A 371 -3.18 19.69 2.73
N GLY A 372 -2.73 19.09 1.64
CA GLY A 372 -1.41 19.34 1.06
C GLY A 372 -1.22 20.80 0.63
N ARG A 373 -2.23 21.41 -0.01
CA ARG A 373 -2.17 22.82 -0.40
C ARG A 373 -2.16 23.75 0.82
N GLU A 374 -2.96 23.46 1.83
CA GLU A 374 -2.98 24.20 3.09
C GLU A 374 -1.63 24.10 3.81
N PHE A 375 -1.07 22.89 3.93
CA PHE A 375 0.28 22.67 4.48
C PHE A 375 1.32 23.53 3.76
N VAL A 376 1.33 23.50 2.42
CA VAL A 376 2.30 24.25 1.64
C VAL A 376 2.16 25.76 1.83
N SER A 377 0.93 26.27 1.99
CA SER A 377 0.69 27.68 2.27
C SER A 377 1.14 28.15 3.66
N HIS A 378 1.34 27.20 4.59
CA HIS A 378 1.76 27.43 5.98
C HIS A 378 3.18 26.92 6.29
N LEU A 379 4.00 26.69 5.26
CA LEU A 379 5.44 26.38 5.36
C LEU A 379 6.30 27.58 5.87
N ASP A 380 5.71 28.48 6.67
CA ASP A 380 6.30 29.72 7.18
C ASP A 380 6.60 29.68 8.70
N CYS A 381 6.71 28.48 9.28
CA CYS A 381 6.97 28.26 10.70
C CYS A 381 5.85 28.65 11.67
N ARG A 382 4.61 28.80 11.20
CA ARG A 382 3.42 28.98 12.05
C ARG A 382 2.70 27.65 12.26
N SER A 383 2.08 27.50 13.44
CA SER A 383 1.51 26.22 13.90
C SER A 383 0.40 25.72 12.98
N ILE A 384 0.67 24.64 12.24
CA ILE A 384 -0.30 23.95 11.38
C ILE A 384 -1.49 23.36 12.14
N THR A 385 -1.41 23.27 13.47
CA THR A 385 -2.50 22.78 14.33
C THR A 385 -3.79 23.58 14.15
N ALA A 386 -3.71 24.84 13.71
CA ALA A 386 -4.88 25.68 13.40
C ALA A 386 -5.58 25.34 12.08
N ALA A 387 -4.92 24.65 11.14
CA ALA A 387 -5.51 24.21 9.86
C ALA A 387 -6.27 22.88 9.97
N THR A 388 -6.57 22.43 11.19
CA THR A 388 -7.21 21.13 11.41
C THR A 388 -8.72 21.20 11.18
N THR A 389 -9.16 20.69 10.04
CA THR A 389 -10.56 20.27 9.90
C THR A 389 -10.79 19.08 10.83
N HIS A 390 -11.76 19.16 11.74
CA HIS A 390 -12.03 18.08 12.71
C HIS A 390 -12.37 16.77 11.94
N PRO A 391 -11.89 15.59 12.37
CA PRO A 391 -12.16 14.32 11.66
C PRO A 391 -13.65 14.04 11.41
N ARG A 392 -14.53 14.42 12.34
CA ARG A 392 -15.99 14.40 12.14
C ARG A 392 -16.44 15.26 10.97
N THR A 393 -15.86 16.44 10.77
CA THR A 393 -16.19 17.34 9.67
C THR A 393 -15.69 16.78 8.33
N LEU A 394 -14.54 16.11 8.31
CA LEU A 394 -14.08 15.39 7.12
C LEU A 394 -15.02 14.21 6.79
N HIS A 395 -15.42 13.42 7.80
CA HIS A 395 -16.38 12.33 7.67
C HIS A 395 -17.74 12.79 7.10
N LEU A 396 -18.24 13.93 7.55
CA LEU A 396 -19.47 14.55 7.02
C LEU A 396 -19.27 15.12 5.60
N SER A 397 -18.09 15.69 5.29
CA SER A 397 -17.78 16.20 3.94
C SER A 397 -17.61 15.11 2.88
N LEU A 398 -17.40 13.86 3.31
CA LEU A 398 -17.37 12.67 2.45
C LEU A 398 -18.78 12.18 2.07
N GLY A 399 -19.84 12.87 2.50
CA GLY A 399 -21.23 12.50 2.19
C GLY A 399 -21.74 11.30 3.00
N ILE A 400 -21.06 10.92 4.07
CA ILE A 400 -21.52 9.86 4.97
C ILE A 400 -22.43 10.52 6.01
N GLU A 401 -23.74 10.47 5.76
CA GLU A 401 -24.72 10.78 6.79
C GLU A 401 -24.58 9.78 7.93
N ASN A 402 -24.38 10.29 9.14
CA ASN A 402 -24.30 9.49 10.35
C ASN A 402 -25.72 9.05 10.74
N THR A 403 -26.29 8.06 10.04
CA THR A 403 -27.70 7.69 10.18
C THR A 403 -28.05 6.96 11.48
N HIS A 404 -27.11 6.75 12.40
CA HIS A 404 -27.36 6.01 13.64
C HIS A 404 -26.99 6.74 14.94
N GLU A 405 -26.89 8.08 14.95
CA GLU A 405 -26.72 8.83 16.21
C GLU A 405 -27.98 8.87 17.11
N LYS A 406 -28.99 8.00 16.88
CA LYS A 406 -30.20 7.90 17.71
C LYS A 406 -30.74 6.49 17.98
N ASP A 407 -29.96 5.43 17.75
CA ASP A 407 -30.31 4.15 18.38
C ASP A 407 -29.67 4.12 19.77
N GLU A 408 -30.29 4.86 20.70
CA GLU A 408 -30.27 4.50 22.11
C GLU A 408 -30.78 3.07 22.21
N ILE A 409 -29.85 2.11 22.26
CA ILE A 409 -30.16 0.75 22.67
C ILE A 409 -30.59 0.85 24.14
N LEU A 410 -31.90 1.03 24.34
CA LEU A 410 -32.56 0.70 25.59
C LEU A 410 -32.20 -0.76 25.91
N PRO A 411 -31.74 -1.08 27.12
CA PRO A 411 -31.42 -2.45 27.48
C PRO A 411 -32.73 -3.23 27.62
N GLU A 412 -33.12 -3.94 26.56
CA GLU A 412 -34.07 -5.03 26.69
C GLU A 412 -33.40 -6.11 27.53
N LYS A 413 -33.98 -6.33 28.71
CA LYS A 413 -33.72 -7.51 29.53
C LYS A 413 -34.15 -8.72 28.72
N ASP A 414 -33.18 -9.49 28.23
CA ASP A 414 -33.39 -10.91 28.05
C ASP A 414 -32.18 -11.71 28.52
N THR A 415 -32.50 -12.59 29.46
CA THR A 415 -31.67 -13.58 30.13
C THR A 415 -31.24 -14.66 29.16
N ILE A 416 -29.98 -14.65 28.71
CA ILE A 416 -29.29 -15.84 28.23
C ILE A 416 -27.84 -15.80 28.74
N GLU A 417 -27.44 -16.90 29.38
CA GLU A 417 -26.16 -17.10 30.07
C GLU A 417 -24.96 -16.65 29.23
N SER A 418 -24.27 -15.61 29.71
CA SER A 418 -22.99 -15.20 29.15
C SER A 418 -21.92 -16.24 29.51
N ASN A 419 -21.57 -17.10 28.57
CA ASN A 419 -20.22 -17.65 28.56
C ASN A 419 -19.26 -16.49 28.34
N GLN A 420 -18.59 -16.05 29.42
CA GLN A 420 -17.48 -15.13 29.34
C GLN A 420 -16.38 -15.74 28.48
N VAL A 421 -16.35 -15.38 27.20
CA VAL A 421 -15.14 -15.53 26.38
C VAL A 421 -14.19 -14.43 26.84
N ILE A 422 -13.32 -14.78 27.79
CA ILE A 422 -12.17 -13.98 28.15
C ILE A 422 -11.23 -13.97 26.93
N TYR A 423 -11.23 -12.88 26.17
CA TYR A 423 -10.19 -12.65 25.18
C TYR A 423 -8.88 -12.34 25.90
N ARG A 424 -8.03 -13.35 26.08
CA ARG A 424 -6.61 -13.16 26.40
C ARG A 424 -5.87 -12.85 25.10
N PHE A 425 -5.41 -11.62 24.96
CA PHE A 425 -4.35 -11.27 24.00
C PHE A 425 -3.02 -11.74 24.59
N ASP A 426 -2.58 -12.95 24.26
CA ASP A 426 -1.19 -13.36 24.50
C ASP A 426 -0.32 -12.75 23.40
N ASN A 427 0.18 -11.54 23.68
CA ASN A 427 1.07 -10.78 22.81
C ASN A 427 2.50 -11.32 22.94
N THR A 428 2.78 -12.48 22.35
CA THR A 428 4.08 -13.20 22.48
C THR A 428 5.27 -12.49 21.83
N PHE A 429 5.05 -11.38 21.13
CA PHE A 429 6.12 -10.60 20.48
C PHE A 429 6.91 -9.69 21.44
N PHE A 430 6.39 -9.43 22.66
CA PHE A 430 7.05 -8.59 23.67
C PHE A 430 7.53 -9.35 24.91
N SER A 431 7.54 -10.68 24.86
CA SER A 431 8.17 -11.49 25.92
C SER A 431 9.69 -11.39 25.80
N SER A 432 10.29 -10.53 26.63
CA SER A 432 11.73 -10.59 26.89
C SER A 432 12.13 -12.04 27.20
N PRO A 433 13.20 -12.60 26.60
CA PRO A 433 13.69 -13.90 27.02
C PRO A 433 14.02 -13.81 28.51
N GLY A 434 13.39 -14.68 29.30
CA GLY A 434 13.75 -14.87 30.70
C GLY A 434 15.24 -15.12 30.83
N LYS A 435 15.87 -14.47 31.81
CA LYS A 435 17.23 -14.79 32.24
C LYS A 435 17.21 -16.23 32.79
N ASP A 436 17.48 -17.20 31.92
CA ASP A 436 17.88 -18.51 32.39
C ASP A 436 19.34 -18.44 32.84
N GLN A 437 19.52 -18.64 34.14
CA GLN A 437 20.80 -18.98 34.75
C GLN A 437 21.30 -20.27 34.11
N GLN A 438 22.28 -20.17 33.21
CA GLN A 438 23.04 -21.33 32.78
C GLN A 438 24.08 -21.68 33.84
N ASP A 439 23.79 -22.77 34.55
CA ASP A 439 24.76 -23.53 35.31
C ASP A 439 25.93 -23.94 34.40
N LYS A 440 27.15 -23.65 34.89
CA LYS A 440 28.41 -24.09 34.31
C LYS A 440 28.44 -25.62 34.24
N LYS A 441 28.41 -26.18 33.02
CA LYS A 441 28.92 -27.52 32.75
C LYS A 441 30.25 -27.40 32.02
N GLU A 442 31.28 -27.97 32.63
CA GLU A 442 32.64 -28.07 32.10
C GLU A 442 32.66 -28.80 30.74
N PRO A 443 33.55 -28.43 29.82
CA PRO A 443 33.73 -29.13 28.56
C PRO A 443 34.42 -30.49 28.78
N PRO A 444 34.05 -31.54 28.02
CA PRO A 444 34.71 -32.83 28.11
C PRO A 444 36.13 -32.76 27.53
N SER A 445 37.05 -33.36 28.29
CA SER A 445 38.46 -33.50 27.95
C SER A 445 38.68 -34.38 26.72
N LEU A 446 39.39 -33.85 25.73
CA LEU A 446 39.97 -34.63 24.64
C LEU A 446 41.19 -35.38 25.17
N LYS A 447 41.05 -36.69 25.39
CA LYS A 447 42.19 -37.59 25.59
C LYS A 447 42.72 -38.07 24.25
N ASN A 448 44.01 -37.86 24.10
CA ASN A 448 44.91 -38.44 23.12
C ASN A 448 44.67 -39.95 22.92
N TYR A 449 44.64 -40.37 21.65
CA TYR A 449 45.15 -41.68 21.26
C TYR A 449 46.35 -41.47 20.34
N GLY A 450 47.44 -42.15 20.70
CA GLY A 450 48.76 -41.99 20.11
C GLY A 450 49.01 -42.85 18.89
N MET A 451 50.20 -42.64 18.34
CA MET A 451 50.89 -43.41 17.31
C MET A 451 50.82 -44.92 17.53
N VAL A 452 50.49 -45.65 16.45
CA VAL A 452 51.35 -46.67 15.82
C VAL A 452 51.20 -46.49 14.31
#